data_AF-A0A2I1Z194-F1
#
_entry.id   AF-A0A2I1Z194-F1
#
_cell.length_a   1.000
_cell.length_b   1.000
_cell.length_c   1.000
_cell.angle_alpha   90.00
_cell.angle_beta   90.00
_cell.angle_gamma   90.00
#
_symmetry.space_group_name_H-M   'P 1'
#
loop_
_entity.id
_entity.type
_entity.pdbx_description
1 polymer ?
#
loop_
_entity_poly.entity_id
_entity_poly.type
_entity_poly.pdbx_seq_one_letter_code
_entity_poly.pdbx_strand_id
1 'polypeptide(L)' 'MTDSIISNAIKTSIDRPKYEGFDACADITFELLNGEKNKLIEKISSGSYLTSEEQYFLIKLESIINTLNDEYNGFCF' A
#
# COMPACT_ATOMS: atom_id res chain seq x y z
N MET A 1 21.95 1.92 13.86
CA MET A 1 21.65 1.80 12.40
C MET A 1 20.15 1.84 12.14
N THR A 2 19.33 1.20 12.96
CA THR A 2 17.84 1.30 12.97
C THR A 2 17.32 2.72 13.13
N ASP A 3 17.95 3.55 13.99
CA ASP A 3 17.54 4.95 14.20
C ASP A 3 17.64 5.81 12.93
N SER A 4 18.55 5.48 12.02
CA SER A 4 18.74 6.21 10.75
C SER A 4 17.67 5.87 9.73
N ILE A 5 17.13 4.64 9.76
CA ILE A 5 16.07 4.20 8.85
C ILE A 5 14.75 4.85 9.29
N ILE A 6 14.49 4.84 10.60
CA ILE A 6 13.31 5.48 11.20
C ILE A 6 13.37 7.00 10.99
N SER A 7 14.54 7.63 11.18
CA SER A 7 14.71 9.07 10.96
C SER A 7 14.53 9.48 9.49
N ASN A 8 15.00 8.66 8.54
CA ASN A 8 14.78 8.93 7.12
C ASN A 8 13.33 8.72 6.70
N ALA A 9 12.66 7.68 7.22
CA ALA A 9 11.24 7.45 6.98
C ALA A 9 10.38 8.62 7.48
N ILE A 10 10.72 9.17 8.66
CA ILE A 10 10.08 10.36 9.23
C ILE A 10 10.35 11.62 8.39
N LYS A 11 11.55 11.79 7.84
CA LYS A 11 11.85 12.93 6.96
C LYS A 11 11.09 12.87 5.65
N THR A 12 10.97 11.69 5.04
CA THR A 12 10.20 11.51 3.79
C THR A 12 8.70 11.66 3.97
N SER A 13 8.17 11.42 5.18
CA SER A 13 6.75 11.61 5.48
C SER A 13 6.40 13.06 5.86
N ILE A 14 7.37 13.90 6.22
CA ILE A 14 7.15 15.33 6.53
C ILE A 14 6.90 16.18 5.27
N ASP A 15 7.37 15.76 4.09
CA ASP A 15 7.16 16.48 2.82
C ASP A 15 5.80 16.19 2.15
N ARG A 16 4.93 15.39 2.77
CA ARG A 16 3.55 15.15 2.29
C ARG A 16 2.55 16.01 3.08
N PRO A 17 1.50 16.56 2.44
CA PRO A 17 0.50 17.40 3.12
C PRO A 17 -0.21 16.58 4.20
N LYS A 18 0.19 16.80 5.45
CA LYS A 18 -0.25 16.05 6.63
C LYS A 18 -1.73 16.24 6.94
N TYR A 19 -2.52 15.17 6.85
CA TYR A 19 -3.75 15.00 7.60
C TYR A 19 -3.45 14.10 8.82
N GLU A 20 -2.90 14.66 9.90
CA GLU A 20 -2.13 13.94 10.95
C GLU A 20 -2.81 12.77 11.69
N GLY A 21 -4.11 12.53 11.53
CA GLY A 21 -4.79 11.32 12.05
C GLY A 21 -5.34 10.37 10.98
N PHE A 22 -5.64 10.89 9.79
CA PHE A 22 -6.15 10.11 8.66
C PHE A 22 -5.00 9.51 7.84
N ASP A 23 -3.89 10.25 7.69
CA ASP A 23 -2.69 9.80 6.98
C ASP A 23 -2.05 8.57 7.61
N ALA A 24 -1.89 8.52 8.93
CA ALA A 24 -1.23 7.37 9.57
C ALA A 24 -2.05 6.07 9.41
N CYS A 25 -3.37 6.15 9.54
CA CYS A 25 -4.26 5.01 9.30
C CYS A 25 -4.32 4.65 7.81
N ALA A 26 -4.32 5.64 6.92
CA ALA A 26 -4.29 5.42 5.48
C ALA A 26 -2.98 4.75 5.04
N ASP A 27 -1.83 5.24 5.51
CA ASP A 27 -0.49 4.69 5.24
C ASP A 27 -0.39 3.24 5.73
N ILE A 28 -0.78 2.95 6.98
CA ILE A 28 -0.80 1.58 7.51
C ILE A 28 -1.71 0.69 6.67
N THR A 29 -2.89 1.21 6.27
CA THR A 29 -3.83 0.47 5.43
C THR A 29 -3.23 0.18 4.06
N PHE A 30 -2.56 1.16 3.43
CA PHE A 30 -1.87 0.98 2.16
C PHE A 30 -0.70 -0.01 2.25
N GLU A 31 0.09 0.02 3.32
CA GLU A 31 1.16 -0.95 3.55
C GLU A 31 0.60 -2.37 3.68
N LEU A 32 -0.49 -2.54 4.44
CA LEU A 32 -1.17 -3.83 4.58
C LEU A 32 -1.70 -4.35 3.23
N LEU A 33 -2.41 -3.50 2.48
CA LEU A 33 -2.97 -3.88 1.17
C LEU A 33 -1.85 -4.23 0.16
N ASN A 34 -0.76 -3.46 0.12
CA ASN A 34 0.39 -3.78 -0.72
C ASN A 34 1.10 -5.07 -0.28
N GLY A 35 1.18 -5.32 1.03
CA GLY A 35 1.72 -6.56 1.58
C GLY A 35 0.93 -7.79 1.12
N GLU A 36 -0.40 -7.74 1.21
CA GLU A 36 -1.26 -8.85 0.74
C GLU A 36 -1.17 -9.04 -0.78
N LYS A 37 -1.13 -7.95 -1.55
CA LYS A 37 -0.90 -8.03 -3.01
C LYS A 37 0.43 -8.72 -3.33
N ASN A 38 1.51 -8.35 -2.64
CA ASN A 38 2.83 -8.92 -2.86
C ASN A 38 2.89 -10.41 -2.56
N LYS A 39 2.22 -10.89 -1.49
CA LYS A 39 2.13 -12.33 -1.20
C LYS A 39 1.48 -13.11 -2.35
N LEU A 40 0.41 -12.58 -2.94
CA LEU A 40 -0.27 -13.21 -4.08
C LEU A 40 0.62 -13.20 -5.33
N ILE A 41 1.36 -12.11 -5.56
CA ILE A 41 2.32 -12.01 -6.67
C ILE A 41 3.49 -13.00 -6.48
N GLU A 42 4.03 -13.13 -5.27
CA GLU A 42 5.08 -14.10 -4.95
C GLU A 42 4.60 -15.53 -5.19
N LYS A 43 3.35 -15.83 -4.79
CA LYS A 43 2.72 -17.13 -5.07
C LYS A 43 2.66 -17.41 -6.57
N ILE A 44 2.18 -16.45 -7.38
CA ILE A 44 2.20 -16.58 -8.85
C ILE A 44 3.63 -16.77 -9.38
N SER A 45 4.58 -15.95 -8.90
CA SER A 45 5.97 -15.95 -9.35
C SER A 45 6.70 -17.25 -9.00
N SER A 46 6.30 -17.93 -7.92
CA SER A 46 6.76 -19.28 -7.57
C SER A 46 6.20 -20.39 -8.46
N GLY A 47 5.35 -20.06 -9.45
CA GLY A 47 4.69 -21.02 -10.34
C GLY A 47 3.42 -21.65 -9.74
N SER A 48 2.95 -21.17 -8.59
CA SER A 48 1.71 -21.64 -7.98
C SER A 48 0.50 -20.93 -8.57
N TYR A 49 -0.60 -21.66 -8.75
CA TYR A 49 -1.87 -21.07 -9.16
C TYR A 49 -2.59 -20.44 -7.96
N LEU A 50 -3.25 -19.31 -8.21
CA LEU A 50 -4.19 -18.70 -7.27
C LEU A 50 -5.53 -19.44 -7.30
N THR A 51 -6.17 -19.62 -6.14
CA THR A 51 -7.56 -20.07 -6.06
C THR A 51 -8.50 -19.01 -6.66
N SER A 52 -9.73 -19.39 -6.98
CA SER A 52 -10.74 -18.43 -7.47
C SER A 52 -10.99 -17.29 -6.47
N GLU A 53 -10.92 -17.57 -5.17
CA GLU A 53 -11.04 -16.57 -4.11
C GLU A 53 -9.84 -15.62 -4.09
N GLU A 54 -8.62 -16.15 -4.20
CA GLU A 54 -7.39 -15.33 -4.26
C GLU A 54 -7.34 -14.46 -5.51
N GLN A 55 -7.81 -14.97 -6.65
CA GLN A 55 -7.92 -14.18 -7.89
C GLN A 55 -8.94 -13.05 -7.74
N TYR A 56 -10.12 -13.35 -7.18
CA TYR A 56 -11.15 -12.34 -6.91
C TYR A 56 -10.64 -11.28 -5.93
N PHE A 57 -9.92 -11.71 -4.89
CA PHE A 57 -9.33 -10.81 -3.90
C PHE A 57 -8.24 -9.92 -4.52
N LEU A 58 -7.37 -10.47 -5.38
CA LEU A 58 -6.35 -9.70 -6.09
C LEU A 58 -6.96 -8.58 -6.95
N ILE A 59 -7.99 -8.90 -7.73
CA ILE A 59 -8.70 -7.92 -8.57
C ILE A 59 -9.31 -6.80 -7.72
N LYS A 60 -9.90 -7.15 -6.57
CA LYS A 60 -10.46 -6.17 -5.63
C LYS A 60 -9.38 -5.30 -4.99
N LEU A 61 -8.25 -5.88 -4.61
CA LEU A 61 -7.08 -5.19 -4.08
C LEU A 61 -6.55 -4.13 -5.06
N GLU A 62 -6.37 -4.51 -6.33
CA GLU A 62 -5.92 -3.57 -7.37
C GLU A 62 -6.89 -2.42 -7.56
N SER A 63 -8.20 -2.70 -7.61
CA SER A 63 -9.24 -1.66 -7.73
C SER A 63 -9.23 -0.68 -6.56
N ILE A 64 -9.06 -1.17 -5.32
CA ILE A 64 -9.00 -0.32 -4.12
C ILE A 64 -7.74 0.55 -4.16
N ILE A 65 -6.58 -0.05 -4.42
CA ILE A 65 -5.30 0.67 -4.47
C ILE A 65 -5.33 1.76 -5.54
N ASN A 66 -5.89 1.47 -6.72
CA ASN A 66 -6.02 2.46 -7.79
C ASN A 66 -6.94 3.62 -7.39
N THR A 67 -8.09 3.31 -6.78
CA THR A 67 -9.03 4.35 -6.30
C THR A 67 -8.38 5.26 -5.27
N LEU A 68 -7.65 4.67 -4.31
CA LEU A 68 -6.97 5.46 -3.29
C LEU A 68 -5.81 6.29 -3.88
N ASN A 69 -5.10 5.77 -4.88
CA ASN A 69 -4.06 6.54 -5.59
C ASN A 69 -4.67 7.70 -6.39
N ASP A 70 -5.82 7.50 -7.03
CA ASP A 70 -6.53 8.54 -7.77
C ASP A 70 -7.03 9.64 -6.83
N GLU A 71 -7.57 9.28 -5.66
CA GLU A 71 -7.96 10.23 -4.62
C GLU A 71 -6.75 10.99 -4.08
N TYR A 72 -5.65 10.30 -3.77
CA TYR A 72 -4.40 10.94 -3.32
C TYR A 72 -3.84 11.92 -4.34
N ASN A 73 -3.78 11.50 -5.61
CA ASN A 73 -3.30 12.35 -6.70
C ASN A 73 -4.25 13.53 -6.93
N GLY A 74 -5.57 13.33 -6.83
CA GLY A 74 -6.58 14.38 -6.94
C GLY A 74 -6.53 15.41 -5.81
N PHE A 75 -6.07 15.01 -4.62
CA PHE A 75 -5.85 15.89 -3.46
C PHE A 75 -4.52 16.67 -3.52
N CYS A 76 -3.53 16.18 -4.28
CA CYS A 76 -2.22 16.83 -4.43
C CYS A 76 -2.21 18.00 -5.45
N PHE A 77 -3.37 18.40 -5.98
CA PHE A 77 -3.55 19.55 -6.89
C PHE A 77 -4.38 20.66 -6.25
#